data_AF-A0A954BK44-F1
#
_entry.id   AF-A0A954BK44-F1
#
_cell.length_a   1.000
_cell.length_b   1.000
_cell.length_c   1.000
_cell.angle_alpha   90.00
_cell.angle_beta   90.00
_cell.angle_gamma   90.00
#
_symmetry.space_group_name_H-M   'P 1'
#
loop_
_entity.id
_entity.type
_entity.pdbx_description
1 polymer ?
#
loop_
_entity_poly.entity_id
_entity_poly.type
_entity_poly.pdbx_seq_one_letter_code
_entity_poly.pdbx_strand_id
1 'polypeptide(L)'
;MRLLFILISACLPLMACIKPDPMAGLQPGEHGRVVRILDGDALVLDTGQSVRLVGIEAPAAPYRERDGEPFHEEAKRILEDMALGREVQLYYGGLTRDRYDRALAHVRTTDALGPELWLNAEMLSRGGARMRVYPDTAQGCEQFAGLEAEAREGSLGLWKLPVFRIADAAALPDDFDRFRLVEGHTGAMTGSDAFGTVCELALQDSALVLAVTAAAAQYCQLPEGTPVLARGYVRDGRMEISHTLNLQVR
;
A
#
# COMPACT_ATOMS: atom_id res chain seq x y z
N MET A 1 13.48 -40.61 -58.15
CA MET A 1 14.52 -40.27 -57.15
C MET A 1 13.94 -39.18 -56.25
N ARG A 2 13.53 -39.59 -55.04
CA ARG A 2 13.07 -38.87 -53.84
C ARG A 2 12.64 -37.39 -53.95
N LEU A 3 11.33 -37.12 -53.83
CA LEU A 3 10.79 -35.82 -53.44
C LEU A 3 11.08 -35.58 -51.95
N LEU A 4 11.72 -34.46 -51.62
CA LEU A 4 12.05 -34.02 -50.27
C LEU A 4 10.89 -33.16 -49.73
N PHE A 5 10.07 -33.70 -48.84
CA PHE A 5 9.06 -32.92 -48.09
C PHE A 5 9.77 -32.12 -46.99
N ILE A 6 9.85 -30.80 -47.14
CA ILE A 6 10.30 -29.90 -46.08
C ILE A 6 9.11 -29.66 -45.13
N LEU A 7 9.13 -30.32 -43.98
CA LEU A 7 8.24 -30.01 -42.86
C LEU A 7 8.66 -28.66 -42.25
N ILE A 8 7.98 -27.59 -42.64
CA ILE A 8 8.10 -26.29 -41.99
C ILE A 8 7.38 -26.42 -40.63
N SER A 9 8.16 -26.64 -39.57
CA SER A 9 7.66 -26.59 -38.19
C SER A 9 7.20 -25.16 -37.90
N ALA A 10 5.89 -24.96 -37.81
CA ALA A 10 5.30 -23.71 -37.37
C ALA A 10 5.59 -23.55 -35.87
N CYS A 11 6.71 -22.89 -35.56
CA CYS A 11 7.01 -22.42 -34.22
C CYS A 11 6.01 -21.29 -33.90
N LEU A 12 4.90 -21.61 -33.24
CA LEU A 12 3.99 -20.59 -32.72
C LEU A 12 4.77 -19.78 -31.67
N PRO A 13 4.99 -18.48 -31.87
CA PRO A 13 5.62 -17.66 -30.84
C PRO A 13 4.71 -17.66 -29.61
N LEU A 14 5.23 -18.16 -28.49
CA LEU A 14 4.66 -17.90 -27.17
C LEU A 14 4.62 -16.37 -27.01
N MET A 15 3.44 -15.77 -27.18
CA MET A 15 3.21 -14.42 -26.74
C MET A 15 3.30 -14.43 -25.21
N ALA A 16 4.51 -14.16 -24.69
CA ALA A 16 4.66 -13.80 -23.30
C ALA A 16 3.78 -12.56 -23.08
N CYS A 17 2.79 -12.66 -22.19
CA CYS A 17 2.05 -11.50 -21.73
C CYS A 17 3.07 -10.54 -21.10
N ILE A 18 3.48 -9.50 -21.84
CA ILE A 18 4.23 -8.38 -21.29
C ILE A 18 3.28 -7.73 -20.29
N LYS A 19 3.43 -8.06 -19.01
CA LYS A 19 2.76 -7.31 -17.95
C LYS A 19 3.27 -5.86 -18.07
N PRO A 20 2.39 -4.86 -18.19
CA PRO A 20 2.83 -3.48 -18.25
C PRO A 20 3.63 -3.17 -17.00
N ASP A 21 4.73 -2.41 -17.16
CA ASP A 21 5.51 -1.93 -16.03
C ASP A 21 4.56 -1.17 -15.08
N PRO A 22 4.43 -1.59 -13.81
CA PRO A 22 3.53 -0.95 -12.86
C PRO A 22 3.95 0.49 -12.51
N MET A 23 5.16 0.90 -12.87
CA MET A 23 5.63 2.29 -12.79
C MET A 23 5.45 3.06 -14.12
N ALA A 24 4.83 2.45 -15.13
CA ALA A 24 4.54 3.12 -16.40
C ALA A 24 3.63 4.33 -16.19
N GLY A 25 4.02 5.46 -16.76
CA GLY A 25 3.28 6.72 -16.66
C GLY A 25 3.61 7.55 -15.42
N LEU A 26 4.40 7.04 -14.48
CA LEU A 26 4.97 7.86 -13.41
C LEU A 26 6.07 8.77 -13.98
N GLN A 27 6.12 10.00 -13.49
CA GLN A 27 7.11 10.99 -13.90
C GLN A 27 8.41 10.80 -13.12
N PRO A 28 9.57 10.66 -13.78
CA PRO A 28 10.85 10.59 -13.08
C PRO A 28 11.15 11.93 -12.41
N GLY A 29 11.69 11.84 -11.20
CA GLY A 29 12.01 12.96 -10.32
C GLY A 29 13.49 13.10 -10.01
N GLU A 30 13.77 13.47 -8.76
CA GLU A 30 15.11 13.53 -8.21
C GLU A 30 15.73 12.13 -8.09
N HIS A 31 17.06 12.08 -8.16
CA HIS A 31 17.84 10.90 -7.84
C HIS A 31 18.86 11.26 -6.76
N GLY A 32 19.40 10.23 -6.11
CA GLY A 32 20.50 10.40 -5.15
C GLY A 32 20.77 9.14 -4.38
N ARG A 33 21.81 9.20 -3.55
CA ARG A 33 22.18 8.09 -2.68
C ARG A 33 21.37 8.12 -1.40
N VAL A 34 20.81 6.98 -1.01
CA VAL A 34 20.15 6.86 0.30
C VAL A 34 21.22 6.88 1.40
N VAL A 35 21.20 7.90 2.25
CA VAL A 35 22.18 8.07 3.34
C VAL A 35 21.61 7.77 4.71
N ARG A 36 20.28 7.72 4.84
CA ARG A 36 19.62 7.44 6.12
C ARG A 36 18.22 6.87 5.91
N ILE A 37 17.86 5.87 6.71
CA ILE A 37 16.48 5.38 6.85
C ILE A 37 15.90 5.95 8.14
N LEU A 38 14.73 6.58 8.05
CA LEU A 38 14.03 7.18 9.17
C LEU A 38 13.07 6.18 9.83
N ASP A 39 12.29 5.47 9.00
CA ASP A 39 11.26 4.50 9.38
C ASP A 39 11.10 3.48 8.22
N GLY A 40 10.28 2.45 8.37
CA GLY A 40 10.01 1.43 7.35
C GLY A 40 9.34 1.94 6.06
N ASP A 41 9.04 3.23 5.97
CA ASP A 41 8.48 3.89 4.78
C ASP A 41 9.07 5.29 4.55
N ALA A 42 10.20 5.62 5.18
CA ALA A 42 10.79 6.95 5.06
C ALA A 42 12.33 6.91 5.03
N LEU A 43 12.93 7.66 4.09
CA LEU A 43 14.37 7.73 3.89
C LEU A 43 14.86 9.15 3.58
N VAL A 44 16.16 9.36 3.57
CA VAL A 44 16.81 10.63 3.23
C VAL A 44 17.92 10.39 2.20
N LEU A 45 17.93 11.20 1.16
CA LEU A 45 18.98 11.21 0.14
C LEU A 45 20.18 12.06 0.57
N ASP A 46 21.34 11.84 -0.05
CA ASP A 46 22.57 12.63 0.13
C ASP A 46 22.39 14.11 -0.21
N THR A 47 21.42 14.44 -1.07
CA THR A 47 20.97 15.81 -1.35
C THR A 47 20.27 16.49 -0.16
N GLY A 48 19.97 15.74 0.90
CA GLY A 48 19.19 16.18 2.06
C GLY A 48 17.67 16.01 1.88
N GLN A 49 17.20 15.62 0.70
CA GLN A 49 15.77 15.41 0.44
C GLN A 49 15.24 14.25 1.30
N SER A 50 14.25 14.55 2.15
CA SER A 50 13.47 13.52 2.85
C SER A 50 12.42 12.95 1.90
N VAL A 51 12.22 11.64 1.93
CA VAL A 51 11.30 10.92 1.06
C VAL A 51 10.38 10.04 1.92
N ARG A 52 9.07 10.08 1.63
CA ARG A 52 8.05 9.15 2.12
C ARG A 52 7.64 8.24 0.97
N LEU A 53 7.73 6.94 1.19
CA LEU A 53 7.28 5.93 0.24
C LEU A 53 5.74 5.95 0.21
N VAL A 54 5.15 6.27 -0.94
CA VAL A 54 3.68 6.32 -1.11
C VAL A 54 3.07 4.92 -1.27
N GLY A 55 1.77 4.83 -0.98
CA GLY A 55 0.99 3.61 -1.12
C GLY A 55 1.20 2.57 -0.01
N ILE A 56 2.09 2.84 0.95
CA ILE A 56 2.42 1.94 2.06
C ILE A 56 2.34 2.66 3.41
N GLU A 57 2.14 1.86 4.46
CA GLU A 57 2.14 2.27 5.87
C GLU A 57 2.93 1.24 6.69
N ALA A 58 4.16 1.60 7.05
CA ALA A 58 4.99 0.77 7.94
C ALA A 58 4.49 0.86 9.40
N PRO A 59 4.79 -0.14 10.26
CA PRO A 59 4.53 -0.02 11.69
C PRO A 59 5.23 1.21 12.29
N ALA A 60 4.45 2.08 12.94
CA ALA A 60 4.91 3.39 13.35
C ALA A 60 5.94 3.35 14.48
N ALA A 61 6.96 4.21 14.37
CA ALA A 61 7.89 4.49 15.47
C ALA A 61 7.19 5.04 16.73
N PRO A 62 7.77 4.81 17.92
CA PRO A 62 7.35 5.53 19.12
C PRO A 62 7.55 7.04 18.90
N TYR A 63 6.58 7.84 19.35
CA TYR A 63 6.64 9.30 19.20
C TYR A 63 6.01 10.01 20.39
N ARG A 64 6.83 10.77 21.13
CA ARG A 64 6.45 11.44 22.38
C ARG A 64 5.88 10.43 23.38
N GLU A 65 4.61 10.56 23.72
CA GLU A 65 3.90 9.69 24.67
C GLU A 65 3.22 8.49 23.97
N ARG A 66 3.26 8.42 22.64
CA ARG A 66 2.69 7.31 21.87
C ARG A 66 3.71 6.19 21.72
N ASP A 67 3.33 5.00 22.19
CA ASP A 67 4.11 3.79 21.97
C ASP A 67 4.26 3.48 20.46
N GLY A 68 5.37 2.82 20.11
CA GLY A 68 5.58 2.31 18.76
C GLY A 68 4.70 1.09 18.48
N GLU A 69 4.38 0.86 17.21
CA GLU A 69 3.75 -0.39 16.80
C GLU A 69 4.77 -1.54 16.86
N PRO A 70 4.34 -2.77 17.21
CA PRO A 70 5.19 -3.95 17.06
C PRO A 70 5.77 -4.05 15.65
N PHE A 71 6.96 -4.62 15.49
CA PHE A 71 7.63 -4.78 14.19
C PHE A 71 8.18 -3.49 13.54
N HIS A 72 8.12 -2.33 14.22
CA HIS A 72 8.68 -1.07 13.70
C HIS A 72 10.18 -1.17 13.35
N GLU A 73 11.00 -1.65 14.28
CA GLU A 73 12.45 -1.77 14.08
C GLU A 73 12.80 -2.76 12.96
N GLU A 74 12.07 -3.87 12.86
CA GLU A 74 12.22 -4.86 11.80
C GLU A 74 11.81 -4.30 10.44
N ALA A 75 10.70 -3.56 10.36
CA ALA A 75 10.28 -2.87 9.13
C ALA A 75 11.33 -1.87 8.65
N LYS A 76 11.90 -1.10 9.57
CA LYS A 76 13.01 -0.18 9.28
C LYS A 76 14.23 -0.94 8.75
N ARG A 77 14.64 -2.04 9.40
CA ARG A 77 15.76 -2.86 8.95
C ARG A 77 15.55 -3.46 7.56
N ILE A 78 14.33 -3.89 7.22
CA ILE A 78 14.01 -4.37 5.86
C ILE A 78 14.31 -3.29 4.82
N LEU A 79 13.94 -2.03 5.09
CA LEU A 79 14.24 -0.93 4.18
C LEU A 79 15.74 -0.57 4.17
N GLU A 80 16.42 -0.61 5.32
CA GLU A 80 17.88 -0.42 5.42
C GLU A 80 18.64 -1.43 4.56
N ASP A 81 18.32 -2.71 4.69
CA ASP A 81 18.99 -3.80 3.95
C ASP A 81 18.83 -3.66 2.42
N MET A 82 17.70 -3.10 1.97
CA MET A 82 17.40 -2.95 0.54
C MET A 82 17.95 -1.65 -0.07
N ALA A 83 18.11 -0.59 0.73
CA ALA A 83 18.25 0.76 0.21
C ALA A 83 19.45 1.54 0.76
N LEU A 84 19.94 1.27 1.98
CA LEU A 84 20.97 2.10 2.58
C LEU A 84 22.27 2.06 1.75
N GLY A 85 22.79 3.24 1.40
CA GLY A 85 23.99 3.39 0.57
C GLY A 85 23.76 3.19 -0.93
N ARG A 86 22.55 2.80 -1.36
CA ARG A 86 22.19 2.59 -2.77
C ARG A 86 21.83 3.89 -3.48
N GLU A 87 22.04 3.92 -4.79
CA GLU A 87 21.52 4.98 -5.66
C GLU A 87 20.06 4.69 -5.99
N VAL A 88 19.20 5.70 -5.88
CA VAL A 88 17.77 5.59 -6.18
C VAL A 88 17.29 6.71 -7.09
N GLN A 89 16.22 6.44 -7.81
CA GLN A 89 15.44 7.39 -8.61
C GLN A 89 14.02 7.46 -8.03
N LEU A 90 13.55 8.69 -7.79
CA LEU A 90 12.17 8.96 -7.36
C LEU A 90 11.24 9.04 -8.57
N TYR A 91 10.00 8.61 -8.38
CA TYR A 91 8.93 8.64 -9.39
C TYR A 91 7.61 9.12 -8.78
N TYR A 92 6.89 9.95 -9.53
CA TYR A 92 5.68 10.64 -9.07
C TYR A 92 4.47 10.37 -9.97
N GLY A 93 3.31 10.13 -9.37
CA GLY A 93 2.05 9.92 -10.08
C GLY A 93 0.97 10.96 -9.77
N GLY A 94 1.34 12.05 -9.10
CA GLY A 94 0.41 13.07 -8.62
C GLY A 94 1.09 14.07 -7.70
N LEU A 95 0.59 14.25 -6.49
CA LEU A 95 1.17 15.15 -5.49
C LEU A 95 2.61 14.71 -5.17
N THR A 96 3.57 15.62 -5.38
CA THR A 96 5.01 15.30 -5.26
C THR A 96 5.59 15.65 -3.90
N ARG A 97 4.92 16.52 -3.13
CA ARG A 97 5.38 17.05 -1.85
C ARG A 97 4.25 17.13 -0.84
N ASP A 98 4.56 16.84 0.42
CA ASP A 98 3.67 17.13 1.54
C ASP A 98 4.00 18.48 2.21
N ARG A 99 3.23 18.83 3.25
CA ARG A 99 3.42 20.08 4.02
C ARG A 99 4.76 20.19 4.76
N TYR A 100 5.52 19.10 4.86
CA TYR A 100 6.84 19.04 5.49
C TYR A 100 7.96 19.00 4.45
N ASP A 101 7.63 19.23 3.17
CA ASP A 101 8.54 19.16 2.02
C ASP A 101 9.20 17.79 1.83
N ARG A 102 8.53 16.72 2.30
CA ARG A 102 8.94 15.35 1.98
C ARG A 102 8.49 15.02 0.56
N ALA A 103 9.38 14.43 -0.22
CA ALA A 103 9.02 13.84 -1.50
C ALA A 103 8.06 12.66 -1.28
N LEU A 104 6.90 12.69 -1.93
CA LEU A 104 5.90 11.61 -1.90
C LEU A 104 6.12 10.73 -3.13
N ALA A 105 6.96 9.70 -3.00
CA ALA A 105 7.51 9.02 -4.17
C ALA A 105 7.35 7.50 -4.15
N HIS A 106 7.25 6.94 -5.35
CA HIS A 106 7.73 5.61 -5.63
C HIS A 106 9.26 5.65 -5.78
N VAL A 107 9.97 4.71 -5.17
CA VAL A 107 11.44 4.73 -5.14
C VAL A 107 11.99 3.48 -5.79
N ARG A 108 12.86 3.64 -6.79
CA ARG A 108 13.52 2.54 -7.49
C ARG A 108 15.03 2.63 -7.35
N THR A 109 15.69 1.54 -6.98
CA THR A 109 17.17 1.49 -6.95
C THR A 109 17.71 1.43 -8.37
N THR A 110 18.78 2.18 -8.67
CA THR A 110 19.34 2.31 -10.03
C THR A 110 20.82 1.95 -10.13
N ASP A 111 21.47 1.62 -9.02
CA ASP A 111 22.85 1.12 -9.01
C ASP A 111 22.98 -0.35 -9.46
N ALA A 112 24.22 -0.76 -9.71
CA ALA A 112 24.61 -2.13 -9.99
C ALA A 112 25.08 -2.92 -8.74
N LEU A 113 24.84 -2.41 -7.52
CA LEU A 113 25.26 -3.07 -6.28
C LEU A 113 24.32 -4.23 -5.90
N GLY A 114 23.15 -4.31 -6.52
CA GLY A 114 22.16 -5.34 -6.30
C GLY A 114 21.09 -5.34 -7.41
N PRO A 115 20.01 -6.12 -7.23
CA PRO A 115 18.88 -6.08 -8.17
C PRO A 115 18.24 -4.69 -8.20
N GLU A 116 17.60 -4.38 -9.33
CA GLU A 116 16.67 -3.26 -9.39
C GLU A 116 15.45 -3.59 -8.52
N LEU A 117 15.21 -2.77 -7.50
CA LEU A 117 14.13 -2.93 -6.55
C LEU A 117 13.22 -1.71 -6.61
N TRP A 118 11.92 -1.95 -6.71
CA TRP A 118 10.92 -0.94 -6.39
C TRP A 118 10.59 -1.05 -4.89
N LEU A 119 11.16 -0.15 -4.10
CA LEU A 119 11.19 -0.28 -2.65
C LEU A 119 9.78 -0.32 -2.03
N ASN A 120 8.82 0.44 -2.56
CA ASN A 120 7.44 0.44 -2.06
C ASN A 120 6.78 -0.95 -2.20
N ALA A 121 6.93 -1.58 -3.38
CA ALA A 121 6.40 -2.91 -3.63
C ALA A 121 7.14 -3.97 -2.80
N GLU A 122 8.47 -3.88 -2.70
CA GLU A 122 9.28 -4.80 -1.90
C GLU A 122 8.95 -4.75 -0.41
N MET A 123 8.64 -3.57 0.15
CA MET A 123 8.19 -3.44 1.53
C MET A 123 6.90 -4.24 1.78
N LEU A 124 5.96 -4.27 0.82
CA LEU A 124 4.75 -5.09 0.94
C LEU A 124 5.07 -6.58 0.79
N SER A 125 5.80 -6.96 -0.25
CA SER A 125 6.15 -8.36 -0.54
C SER A 125 6.92 -9.04 0.59
N ARG A 126 7.73 -8.29 1.34
CA ARG A 126 8.51 -8.80 2.48
C ARG A 126 7.76 -8.74 3.82
N GLY A 127 6.54 -8.22 3.83
CA GLY A 127 5.77 -7.97 5.05
C GLY A 127 6.38 -6.88 5.94
N GLY A 128 7.08 -5.91 5.35
CA GLY A 128 7.63 -4.75 6.06
C GLY A 128 6.63 -3.60 6.21
N ALA A 129 5.56 -3.57 5.41
CA ALA A 129 4.52 -2.56 5.50
C ALA A 129 3.14 -3.14 5.13
N ARG A 130 2.09 -2.36 5.44
CA ARG A 130 0.71 -2.58 4.97
C ARG A 130 0.41 -1.61 3.83
N MET A 131 -0.57 -1.92 3.01
CA MET A 131 -1.01 -1.03 1.93
C MET A 131 -1.80 0.15 2.49
N ARG A 132 -1.56 1.36 1.98
CA ARG A 132 -2.39 2.53 2.29
C ARG A 132 -2.30 3.57 1.18
N VAL A 133 -3.41 3.81 0.50
CA VAL A 133 -3.45 4.67 -0.68
C VAL A 133 -4.20 5.98 -0.39
N TYR A 134 -3.70 7.07 -0.96
CA TYR A 134 -4.39 8.36 -1.00
C TYR A 134 -4.64 8.75 -2.47
N PRO A 135 -5.75 9.45 -2.78
CA PRO A 135 -6.10 9.81 -4.16
C PRO A 135 -4.96 10.47 -4.93
N ASP A 136 -4.30 11.44 -4.31
CA ASP A 136 -3.29 12.26 -4.99
C ASP A 136 -1.96 11.53 -5.18
N THR A 137 -1.80 10.32 -4.64
CA THR A 137 -0.61 9.48 -4.78
C THR A 137 -0.97 8.04 -5.14
N ALA A 138 -2.12 7.82 -5.79
CA ALA A 138 -2.67 6.48 -6.03
C ALA A 138 -2.10 5.77 -7.26
N GLN A 139 -1.66 6.53 -8.27
CA GLN A 139 -1.15 5.97 -9.53
C GLN A 139 0.03 5.02 -9.25
N GLY A 140 -0.03 3.80 -9.79
CA GLY A 140 0.99 2.77 -9.58
C GLY A 140 0.75 1.86 -8.37
N CYS A 141 -0.30 2.08 -7.56
CA CYS A 141 -0.58 1.26 -6.39
C CYS A 141 -1.49 0.04 -6.68
N GLU A 142 -1.91 -0.19 -7.92
CA GLU A 142 -2.94 -1.18 -8.29
C GLU A 142 -2.57 -2.61 -7.88
N GLN A 143 -1.28 -2.96 -7.93
CA GLN A 143 -0.80 -4.29 -7.57
C GLN A 143 -0.53 -4.49 -6.07
N PHE A 144 -0.54 -3.42 -5.27
CA PHE A 144 -0.10 -3.48 -3.87
C PHE A 144 -0.97 -4.40 -3.01
N ALA A 145 -2.27 -4.45 -3.30
CA ALA A 145 -3.20 -5.34 -2.64
C ALA A 145 -2.83 -6.83 -2.80
N GLY A 146 -2.34 -7.21 -3.99
CA GLY A 146 -1.88 -8.57 -4.26
C GLY A 146 -0.61 -8.91 -3.49
N LEU A 147 0.38 -8.01 -3.52
CA LEU A 147 1.64 -8.16 -2.79
C LEU A 147 1.41 -8.27 -1.27
N GLU A 148 0.53 -7.44 -0.72
CA GLU A 148 0.12 -7.49 0.69
C GLU A 148 -0.53 -8.83 1.04
N ALA A 149 -1.44 -9.33 0.18
CA ALA A 149 -2.11 -10.60 0.37
C ALA A 149 -1.15 -11.79 0.33
N GLU A 150 -0.24 -11.83 -0.65
CA GLU A 150 0.79 -12.88 -0.78
C GLU A 150 1.70 -12.91 0.44
N ALA A 151 2.16 -11.75 0.93
CA ALA A 151 2.99 -11.67 2.13
C ALA A 151 2.24 -12.15 3.38
N ARG A 152 0.93 -11.85 3.47
CA ARG A 152 0.07 -12.29 4.57
C ARG A 152 -0.16 -13.80 4.55
N GLU A 153 -0.47 -14.37 3.39
CA GLU A 153 -0.67 -15.81 3.19
C GLU A 153 0.63 -16.59 3.47
N GLY A 154 1.77 -16.04 3.05
CA GLY A 154 3.09 -16.58 3.34
C GLY A 154 3.57 -16.36 4.79
N SER A 155 2.79 -15.69 5.63
CA SER A 155 3.18 -15.31 7.00
C SER A 155 4.57 -14.64 7.03
N LEU A 156 4.80 -13.66 6.16
CA LEU A 156 6.05 -12.94 6.03
C LEU A 156 6.05 -11.67 6.91
N GLY A 157 7.24 -11.28 7.38
CA GLY A 157 7.43 -10.06 8.16
C GLY A 157 6.40 -9.85 9.29
N LEU A 158 5.74 -8.71 9.29
CA LEU A 158 4.73 -8.31 10.27
C LEU A 158 3.57 -9.31 10.38
N TRP A 159 3.26 -10.04 9.30
CA TRP A 159 2.13 -10.98 9.27
C TRP A 159 2.34 -12.23 10.16
N LYS A 160 3.56 -12.43 10.68
CA LYS A 160 3.83 -13.46 11.71
C LYS A 160 3.21 -13.12 13.06
N LEU A 161 2.98 -11.84 13.34
CA LEU A 161 2.51 -11.41 14.64
C LEU A 161 0.98 -11.37 14.69
N PRO A 162 0.34 -11.95 15.71
CA PRO A 162 -1.12 -11.94 15.86
C PRO A 162 -1.72 -10.53 15.82
N VAL A 163 -0.98 -9.53 16.31
CA VAL A 163 -1.38 -8.12 16.32
C VAL A 163 -1.59 -7.53 14.92
N PHE A 164 -1.13 -8.16 13.84
CA PHE A 164 -1.34 -7.71 12.46
C PHE A 164 -2.35 -8.53 11.67
N ARG A 165 -2.98 -9.55 12.27
CA ARG A 165 -4.06 -10.30 11.61
C ARG A 165 -5.21 -9.36 11.24
N ILE A 166 -5.96 -9.74 10.21
CA ILE A 166 -7.23 -9.09 9.87
C ILE A 166 -8.13 -9.18 11.08
N ALA A 167 -8.71 -8.04 11.47
CA ALA A 167 -9.67 -7.98 12.56
C ALA A 167 -11.09 -8.14 12.01
N ASP A 168 -11.93 -8.84 12.75
CA ASP A 168 -13.37 -8.78 12.56
C ASP A 168 -13.87 -7.43 13.11
N ALA A 169 -14.62 -6.68 12.30
CA ALA A 169 -15.22 -5.40 12.70
C ALA A 169 -16.06 -5.53 13.97
N ALA A 170 -16.79 -6.63 14.16
CA ALA A 170 -17.64 -6.86 15.31
C ALA A 170 -16.84 -7.11 16.61
N ALA A 171 -15.56 -7.48 16.48
CA ALA A 171 -14.67 -7.77 17.61
C ALA A 171 -13.71 -6.61 17.95
N LEU A 172 -13.83 -5.46 17.28
CA LEU A 172 -13.01 -4.29 17.59
C LEU A 172 -13.45 -3.64 18.91
N PRO A 173 -12.52 -3.32 19.82
CA PRO A 173 -12.82 -2.48 20.97
C PRO A 173 -13.34 -1.10 20.57
N ASP A 174 -14.24 -0.54 21.37
CA ASP A 174 -14.80 0.81 21.13
C ASP A 174 -13.73 1.91 21.13
N ASP A 175 -12.62 1.71 21.86
CA ASP A 175 -11.49 2.63 21.99
C ASP A 175 -10.34 2.34 20.99
N PHE A 176 -10.60 1.53 19.96
CA PHE A 176 -9.57 1.18 18.98
C PHE A 176 -9.17 2.38 18.12
N ASP A 177 -7.93 2.86 18.29
CA ASP A 177 -7.36 3.99 17.54
C ASP A 177 -5.98 3.64 16.94
N ARG A 178 -5.98 3.03 15.75
CA ARG A 178 -4.76 2.73 14.96
C ARG A 178 -5.11 2.26 13.55
N PHE A 179 -4.07 2.13 12.71
CA PHE A 179 -4.20 1.52 11.39
C PHE A 179 -4.55 0.03 11.48
N ARG A 180 -5.53 -0.43 10.70
CA ARG A 180 -6.01 -1.81 10.71
C ARG A 180 -6.59 -2.25 9.38
N LEU A 181 -6.42 -3.55 9.08
CA LEU A 181 -7.23 -4.26 8.10
C LEU A 181 -8.41 -4.88 8.84
N VAL A 182 -9.61 -4.58 8.40
CA VAL A 182 -10.86 -4.97 9.06
C VAL A 182 -11.75 -5.66 8.04
N GLU A 183 -12.24 -6.85 8.36
CA GLU A 183 -13.29 -7.51 7.60
C GLU A 183 -14.66 -7.34 8.26
N GLY A 184 -15.70 -7.37 7.45
CA GLY A 184 -17.08 -7.23 7.91
C GLY A 184 -18.07 -7.30 6.76
N HIS A 185 -19.33 -7.06 7.07
CA HIS A 185 -20.39 -6.96 6.07
C HIS A 185 -20.99 -5.56 6.11
N THR A 186 -21.24 -4.98 4.94
CA THR A 186 -21.88 -3.65 4.85
C THR A 186 -23.27 -3.67 5.48
N GLY A 187 -23.58 -2.66 6.27
CA GLY A 187 -24.90 -2.38 6.81
C GLY A 187 -25.52 -1.17 6.13
N ALA A 188 -26.36 -0.45 6.88
CA ALA A 188 -27.02 0.74 6.39
C ALA A 188 -26.01 1.82 5.94
N MET A 189 -26.39 2.55 4.89
CA MET A 189 -25.67 3.72 4.41
C MET A 189 -26.37 5.00 4.85
N THR A 190 -25.61 5.95 5.40
CA THR A 190 -26.09 7.29 5.74
C THR A 190 -25.34 8.38 4.98
N GLY A 191 -25.97 9.54 4.83
CA GLY A 191 -25.50 10.64 3.98
C GLY A 191 -24.20 11.32 4.44
N SER A 192 -23.74 12.27 3.62
CA SER A 192 -22.48 13.00 3.74
C SER A 192 -22.34 13.88 4.98
N ASP A 193 -21.10 14.13 5.39
CA ASP A 193 -20.75 15.16 6.38
C ASP A 193 -20.21 16.44 5.70
N ALA A 194 -19.99 17.50 6.49
CA ALA A 194 -19.41 18.75 6.01
C ALA A 194 -17.89 18.69 5.79
N PHE A 195 -17.25 17.54 6.08
CA PHE A 195 -15.80 17.38 6.18
C PHE A 195 -15.21 16.53 5.05
N GLY A 196 -15.99 16.25 4.00
CA GLY A 196 -15.52 15.57 2.78
C GLY A 196 -15.89 14.09 2.71
N THR A 197 -16.57 13.55 3.73
CA THR A 197 -17.23 12.25 3.65
C THR A 197 -18.48 12.37 2.78
N VAL A 198 -18.56 11.59 1.72
CA VAL A 198 -19.73 11.58 0.82
C VAL A 198 -20.81 10.61 1.30
N CYS A 199 -20.43 9.54 2.00
CA CYS A 199 -21.35 8.66 2.71
C CYS A 199 -20.63 7.91 3.84
N GLU A 200 -21.43 7.42 4.76
CA GLU A 200 -21.02 6.55 5.85
C GLU A 200 -21.65 5.18 5.66
N LEU A 201 -20.82 4.14 5.58
CA LEU A 201 -21.28 2.76 5.53
C LEU A 201 -21.08 2.15 6.91
N ALA A 202 -22.18 1.81 7.59
CA ALA A 202 -22.09 1.00 8.80
C ALA A 202 -21.57 -0.39 8.46
N LEU A 203 -20.95 -1.07 9.42
CA LEU A 203 -20.67 -2.50 9.36
C LEU A 203 -21.64 -3.24 10.27
N GLN A 204 -22.16 -4.37 9.80
CA GLN A 204 -23.08 -5.21 10.59
C GLN A 204 -22.39 -5.66 11.88
N ASP A 205 -23.15 -5.65 12.98
CA ASP A 205 -22.70 -6.07 14.31
C ASP A 205 -21.47 -5.32 14.85
N SER A 206 -21.18 -4.12 14.31
CA SER A 206 -20.02 -3.31 14.69
C SER A 206 -20.41 -1.85 14.92
N ALA A 207 -19.72 -1.20 15.86
CA ALA A 207 -19.76 0.25 16.01
C ALA A 207 -18.90 0.99 14.96
N LEU A 208 -18.07 0.26 14.20
CA LEU A 208 -17.21 0.83 13.17
C LEU A 208 -18.02 1.28 11.95
N VAL A 209 -17.78 2.51 11.52
CA VAL A 209 -18.33 3.09 10.29
C VAL A 209 -17.20 3.36 9.31
N LEU A 210 -17.43 3.05 8.03
CA LEU A 210 -16.54 3.43 6.94
C LEU A 210 -16.96 4.81 6.41
N ALA A 211 -16.14 5.83 6.67
CA ALA A 211 -16.33 7.17 6.15
C ALA A 211 -15.74 7.26 4.74
N VAL A 212 -16.58 7.14 3.72
CA VAL A 212 -16.18 7.10 2.31
C VAL A 212 -16.02 8.51 1.78
N THR A 213 -14.89 8.82 1.13
CA THR A 213 -14.66 10.12 0.49
C THR A 213 -14.99 10.08 -1.00
N ALA A 214 -14.96 11.24 -1.67
CA ALA A 214 -15.35 11.38 -3.07
C ALA A 214 -14.63 10.42 -4.03
N ALA A 215 -13.33 10.17 -3.83
CA ALA A 215 -12.57 9.28 -4.71
C ALA A 215 -12.97 7.79 -4.56
N ALA A 216 -13.69 7.45 -3.49
CA ALA A 216 -14.21 6.11 -3.23
C ALA A 216 -15.75 6.06 -3.26
N ALA A 217 -16.41 7.11 -3.77
CA ALA A 217 -17.87 7.29 -3.71
C ALA A 217 -18.69 6.14 -4.32
N GLN A 218 -18.09 5.34 -5.21
CA GLN A 218 -18.73 4.13 -5.76
C GLN A 218 -19.19 3.14 -4.67
N TYR A 219 -18.53 3.13 -3.51
CA TYR A 219 -18.90 2.23 -2.42
C TYR A 219 -20.16 2.64 -1.67
N CYS A 220 -20.64 3.88 -1.83
CA CYS A 220 -21.91 4.32 -1.27
C CYS A 220 -23.13 3.56 -1.82
N GLN A 221 -22.94 2.78 -2.88
CA GLN A 221 -23.96 1.97 -3.53
C GLN A 221 -23.80 0.46 -3.24
N LEU A 222 -22.89 0.07 -2.34
CA LEU A 222 -22.74 -1.34 -1.97
C LEU A 222 -24.04 -1.85 -1.32
N PRO A 223 -24.58 -3.00 -1.76
CA PRO A 223 -25.72 -3.63 -1.11
C PRO A 223 -25.40 -3.96 0.35
N GLU A 224 -26.41 -3.96 1.23
CA GLU A 224 -26.24 -4.51 2.59
C GLU A 224 -25.87 -6.00 2.53
N GLY A 225 -25.08 -6.44 3.51
CA GLY A 225 -24.56 -7.81 3.59
C GLY A 225 -23.38 -8.09 2.64
N THR A 226 -22.86 -7.08 1.94
CA THR A 226 -21.69 -7.27 1.07
C THR A 226 -20.45 -7.51 1.94
N PRO A 227 -19.73 -8.64 1.79
CA PRO A 227 -18.52 -8.88 2.54
C PRO A 227 -17.40 -7.96 2.02
N VAL A 228 -16.71 -7.31 2.95
CA VAL A 228 -15.65 -6.35 2.62
C VAL A 228 -14.40 -6.57 3.45
N LEU A 229 -13.26 -6.17 2.89
CA LEU A 229 -12.01 -5.95 3.61
C LEU A 229 -11.63 -4.47 3.46
N ALA A 230 -11.76 -3.72 4.54
CA ALA A 230 -11.37 -2.32 4.63
C ALA A 230 -9.96 -2.18 5.23
N ARG A 231 -9.23 -1.15 4.82
CA ARG A 231 -7.93 -0.79 5.41
C ARG A 231 -7.86 0.71 5.66
N GLY A 232 -7.40 1.09 6.84
CA GLY A 232 -7.30 2.49 7.20
C GLY A 232 -7.00 2.71 8.67
N TYR A 233 -6.81 3.97 9.05
CA TYR A 233 -6.80 4.38 10.45
C TYR A 233 -8.24 4.41 10.96
N VAL A 234 -8.48 3.70 12.07
CA VAL A 234 -9.71 3.85 12.85
C VAL A 234 -9.48 4.97 13.86
N ARG A 235 -10.41 5.92 13.95
CA ARG A 235 -10.45 7.00 14.95
C ARG A 235 -11.89 7.27 15.33
N ASP A 236 -12.19 7.32 16.62
CA ASP A 236 -13.53 7.59 17.13
C ASP A 236 -14.62 6.73 16.47
N GLY A 237 -14.33 5.43 16.30
CA GLY A 237 -15.26 4.47 15.65
C GLY A 237 -15.41 4.65 14.13
N ARG A 238 -14.52 5.41 13.47
CA ARG A 238 -14.61 5.72 12.04
C ARG A 238 -13.33 5.33 11.33
N MET A 239 -13.46 4.70 10.16
CA MET A 239 -12.35 4.44 9.24
C MET A 239 -12.56 5.21 7.94
N GLU A 240 -11.63 6.10 7.60
CA GLU A 240 -11.68 6.82 6.33
C GLU A 240 -11.32 5.89 5.16
N ILE A 241 -12.22 5.78 4.19
CA ILE A 241 -11.99 5.13 2.89
C ILE A 241 -11.76 6.22 1.86
N SER A 242 -10.50 6.64 1.77
CA SER A 242 -10.09 7.77 0.94
C SER A 242 -9.91 7.45 -0.53
N HIS A 243 -9.77 6.17 -0.89
CA HIS A 243 -9.53 5.71 -2.25
C HIS A 243 -10.12 4.32 -2.44
N THR A 244 -10.44 3.97 -3.69
CA THR A 244 -11.03 2.66 -4.05
C THR A 244 -10.16 1.50 -3.57
N LEU A 245 -8.85 1.62 -3.74
CA LEU A 245 -7.88 0.63 -3.28
C LEU A 245 -7.84 0.41 -1.76
N ASN A 246 -8.54 1.18 -0.93
CA ASN A 246 -8.62 0.95 0.52
C ASN A 246 -9.83 0.09 0.94
N LEU A 247 -10.69 -0.33 0.01
CA LEU A 247 -11.80 -1.25 0.29
C LEU A 247 -11.90 -2.34 -0.79
N GLN A 248 -11.89 -3.59 -0.38
CA GLN A 248 -12.07 -4.75 -1.26
C GLN A 248 -13.41 -5.40 -1.00
N VAL A 249 -14.19 -5.66 -2.04
CA VAL A 249 -15.38 -6.52 -1.98
C VAL A 249 -14.94 -7.97 -2.14
N ARG A 250 -15.45 -8.88 -1.31
CA ARG A 250 -15.09 -10.30 -1.30
C ARG A 250 -16.17 -11.21 -1.87
#